data_AF-A0A9D2BP12-F1
#
_entry.id   AF-A0A9D2BP12-F1
#
_cell.length_a   1.000
_cell.length_b   1.000
_cell.length_c   1.000
_cell.angle_alpha   90.00
_cell.angle_beta   90.00
_cell.angle_gamma   90.00
#
_symmetry.space_group_name_H-M   'P 1'
#
loop_
_entity.id
_entity.type
_entity.pdbx_description
1 polymer ?
#
loop_
_entity_poly.entity_id
_entity_poly.type
_entity_poly.pdbx_seq_one_letter_code
_entity_poly.pdbx_strand_id
1 'polypeptide(L)'
;MKNEFDPNLPIYLQVMEEIKKDIFVGKYHCGDKIASVRELALVYSVNPNTIQKALSELERTGIIYSKRAQGRYVSEDSNLIDDLKKEVSDQRIRTFLNEMMEIGYDKSMIIKMIEELD
;
A
#
# COMPACT_ATOMS: atom_id res chain seq x y z
N MET A 1 -11.76 11.74 4.99
CA MET A 1 -10.78 11.85 6.09
C MET A 1 -9.59 12.64 5.57
N LYS A 2 -9.06 13.58 6.36
CA LYS A 2 -7.72 14.15 6.12
C LYS A 2 -6.73 13.00 6.30
N ASN A 3 -5.93 12.70 5.28
CA ASN A 3 -4.78 11.83 5.48
C ASN A 3 -3.75 12.65 6.27
N GLU A 4 -3.75 12.51 7.59
CA GLU A 4 -2.65 13.01 8.42
C GLU A 4 -1.44 12.12 8.17
N PHE A 5 -0.65 12.51 7.17
CA PHE A 5 0.63 11.88 6.89
C PHE A 5 1.64 12.23 7.98
N ASP A 6 2.44 11.25 8.39
CA ASP A 6 3.53 11.46 9.34
C ASP A 6 4.60 12.37 8.70
N PRO A 7 4.87 13.56 9.26
CA PRO A 7 5.87 14.48 8.70
C PRO A 7 7.30 13.93 8.78
N ASN A 8 7.56 12.92 9.60
CA ASN A 8 8.88 12.30 9.75
C ASN A 8 9.16 11.23 8.68
N LEU A 9 8.16 10.83 7.91
CA LEU A 9 8.28 9.82 6.86
C LEU A 9 8.10 10.45 5.46
N PRO A 10 8.80 9.96 4.44
CA PRO A 10 8.61 10.47 3.08
C PRO A 10 7.15 10.33 2.61
N ILE A 11 6.50 11.46 2.33
CA ILE A 11 5.08 11.52 1.97
C ILE A 11 4.73 10.65 0.76
N TYR A 12 5.63 10.54 -0.23
CA TYR A 12 5.37 9.72 -1.42
C TYR A 12 5.25 8.22 -1.08
N LEU A 13 5.95 7.73 -0.05
CA LEU A 13 5.82 6.35 0.42
C LEU A 13 4.45 6.14 1.05
N GLN A 14 3.99 7.11 1.86
CA GLN A 14 2.69 7.02 2.50
C GLN A 14 1.55 7.07 1.48
N VAL A 15 1.63 7.93 0.47
CA VAL A 15 0.68 7.95 -0.67
C VAL A 15 0.70 6.63 -1.43
N MET A 16 1.89 6.06 -1.68
CA MET A 16 2.03 4.78 -2.35
C MET A 16 1.31 3.67 -1.57
N GLU A 17 1.50 3.60 -0.25
CA GLU A 17 0.85 2.59 0.59
C GLU A 17 -0.67 2.76 0.64
N GLU A 18 -1.18 4.00 0.66
CA GLU A 18 -2.62 4.27 0.58
C GLU A 18 -3.22 3.78 -0.74
N ILE A 19 -2.55 4.01 -1.87
CA ILE A 19 -3.03 3.53 -3.18
C ILE A 19 -2.97 1.99 -3.24
N LYS A 20 -1.91 1.35 -2.71
CA LYS A 20 -1.85 -0.13 -2.61
C LYS A 20 -3.00 -0.67 -1.78
N LYS A 21 -3.29 -0.05 -0.64
CA LYS A 21 -4.40 -0.45 0.23
C LYS A 21 -5.73 -0.34 -0.50
N ASP A 22 -5.96 0.77 -1.22
CA ASP A 22 -7.16 0.94 -2.06
C ASP A 22 -7.30 -0.19 -3.10
N ILE A 23 -6.20 -0.65 -3.70
CA ILE A 23 -6.21 -1.80 -4.61
C ILE A 23 -6.54 -3.10 -3.85
N PHE A 24 -5.87 -3.37 -2.73
CA PHE A 24 -6.04 -4.62 -1.96
C PHE A 24 -7.42 -4.81 -1.34
N VAL A 25 -8.15 -3.72 -1.08
CA VAL A 25 -9.53 -3.73 -0.58
C VAL A 25 -10.57 -3.64 -1.71
N GLY A 26 -10.14 -3.63 -2.98
CA GLY A 26 -11.02 -3.64 -4.14
C GLY A 26 -11.67 -2.28 -4.47
N LYS A 27 -11.10 -1.17 -3.99
CA LYS A 27 -11.54 0.17 -4.43
C LYS A 27 -11.05 0.49 -5.84
N TYR A 28 -9.89 -0.03 -6.22
CA TYR A 28 -9.45 -0.14 -7.61
C TYR A 28 -9.28 -1.63 -7.96
N HIS A 29 -9.96 -2.07 -9.02
CA HIS A 29 -9.86 -3.43 -9.56
C HIS A 29 -8.79 -3.52 -10.65
N CYS A 30 -8.41 -4.74 -11.02
CA CYS A 30 -7.54 -5.00 -12.16
C CYS A 30 -8.06 -4.31 -13.43
N GLY A 31 -7.20 -3.57 -14.12
CA GLY A 31 -7.56 -2.80 -15.30
C GLY A 31 -8.28 -1.47 -15.03
N ASP A 32 -8.60 -1.12 -13.78
CA ASP A 32 -9.19 0.18 -13.46
C ASP A 32 -8.20 1.32 -13.71
N LYS A 33 -8.73 2.45 -14.18
CA LYS A 33 -7.95 3.66 -14.38
C LYS A 33 -7.67 4.34 -13.04
N ILE A 34 -6.39 4.57 -12.75
CA ILE A 34 -5.95 5.36 -11.61
C ILE A 34 -6.25 6.84 -11.89
N ALA A 35 -6.77 7.54 -10.88
CA ALA A 35 -6.99 8.98 -10.94
C ALA A 35 -5.70 9.73 -11.32
N SER A 36 -5.85 10.84 -12.02
CA SER A 36 -4.71 11.63 -12.50
C SER A 36 -3.89 12.19 -11.34
N VAL A 37 -2.64 12.56 -11.63
CA VAL A 37 -1.75 13.22 -10.65
C VAL A 37 -2.41 14.43 -10.01
N ARG A 38 -3.17 15.23 -10.79
CA ARG A 38 -3.85 16.43 -10.30
C ARG A 38 -5.01 16.08 -9.36
N GLU A 39 -5.81 15.07 -9.70
CA GLU A 39 -6.93 14.63 -8.86
C GLU A 39 -6.42 14.04 -7.54
N LEU A 40 -5.43 13.15 -7.60
CA LEU A 40 -4.83 12.55 -6.40
C LEU A 40 -4.13 13.60 -5.52
N ALA A 41 -3.50 14.63 -6.11
CA ALA A 41 -2.91 15.73 -5.35
C ALA A 41 -3.95 16.50 -4.55
N LEU A 42 -5.15 16.70 -5.10
CA LEU A 42 -6.27 17.33 -4.39
C LEU A 42 -6.82 16.40 -3.30
N VAL A 43 -7.07 15.13 -3.63
CA VAL A 43 -7.61 14.13 -2.69
C VAL A 43 -6.71 13.98 -1.48
N TYR A 44 -5.41 13.81 -1.69
CA TYR A 44 -4.43 13.64 -0.61
C TYR A 44 -3.94 14.97 -0.03
N SER A 45 -4.29 16.11 -0.63
CA SER A 45 -3.75 17.44 -0.26
C SER A 45 -2.21 17.47 -0.24
N VAL A 46 -1.59 16.86 -1.25
CA VAL A 46 -0.14 16.65 -1.37
C VAL A 46 0.37 17.26 -2.68
N ASN A 47 1.64 17.68 -2.69
CA ASN A 47 2.30 18.23 -3.87
C ASN A 47 2.19 17.27 -5.09
N PRO A 48 1.77 17.73 -6.28
CA PRO A 48 1.69 16.91 -7.49
C PRO A 48 2.96 16.12 -7.84
N ASN A 49 4.15 16.67 -7.57
CA ASN A 49 5.41 15.96 -7.81
C ASN A 49 5.58 14.76 -6.86
N THR A 50 5.08 14.87 -5.63
CA THR A 50 5.08 13.76 -4.66
C THR A 50 4.14 12.65 -5.11
N ILE A 51 2.96 13.01 -5.63
CA ILE A 51 2.03 12.05 -6.24
C ILE A 51 2.67 11.38 -7.46
N GLN A 52 3.31 12.16 -8.33
CA GLN A 52 4.00 11.61 -9.50
C GLN A 52 5.07 10.61 -9.09
N LYS A 53 5.87 10.92 -8.06
CA LYS A 53 6.87 10.00 -7.51
C LYS A 53 6.24 8.72 -6.98
N ALA A 54 5.15 8.81 -6.21
CA ALA A 54 4.42 7.65 -5.70
C ALA A 54 3.90 6.74 -6.83
N LEU A 55 3.28 7.32 -7.86
CA LEU A 55 2.79 6.58 -9.02
C LEU A 55 3.93 5.95 -9.82
N SER A 56 5.06 6.63 -9.98
CA SER A 56 6.24 6.06 -10.65
C SER A 56 6.83 4.86 -9.89
N GLU A 57 6.84 4.89 -8.56
CA GLU A 57 7.28 3.73 -7.77
C GLU A 57 6.29 2.55 -7.89
N LEU A 58 4.98 2.81 -7.85
CA LEU A 58 3.97 1.77 -8.10
C LEU A 58 4.14 1.15 -9.49
N GLU A 59 4.40 1.98 -10.49
CA GLU A 59 4.64 1.52 -11.86
C GLU A 59 5.91 0.67 -11.96
N ARG A 60 6.98 1.05 -11.24
CA ARG A 60 8.21 0.26 -11.13
C ARG A 60 7.97 -1.11 -10.49
N THR A 61 7.03 -1.23 -9.55
CA THR A 61 6.65 -2.52 -8.95
C THR A 61 5.71 -3.36 -9.80
N GLY A 62 5.23 -2.84 -10.95
CA GLY A 62 4.28 -3.54 -11.81
C GLY A 62 2.82 -3.53 -11.33
N ILE A 63 2.53 -2.90 -10.18
CA ILE A 63 1.17 -2.78 -9.62
C ILE A 63 0.26 -1.95 -10.53
N ILE A 64 0.85 -0.93 -11.17
CA ILE A 64 0.16 -0.11 -12.17
C ILE A 64 1.01 -0.02 -13.43
N TYR A 65 0.39 0.36 -14.54
CA TYR A 65 1.07 0.55 -15.82
C TYR A 65 0.51 1.75 -16.58
N SER A 66 1.35 2.42 -17.38
CA SER A 66 0.92 3.55 -18.21
C SER A 66 0.43 3.12 -19.59
N LYS A 67 -0.68 3.72 -20.05
CA LYS A 67 -1.09 3.75 -21.46
C LYS A 67 -0.85 5.15 -22.02
N ARG A 68 -0.08 5.24 -23.12
CA ARG A 68 0.29 6.52 -23.75
C ARG A 68 -0.95 7.38 -24.01
N ALA A 69 -0.92 8.63 -23.53
CA ALA A 69 -2.01 9.61 -23.61
C ALA A 69 -3.35 9.22 -22.93
N GLN A 70 -3.43 8.08 -22.25
CA GLN A 70 -4.66 7.58 -21.62
C GLN A 70 -4.61 7.57 -20.08
N GLY A 71 -3.40 7.53 -19.50
CA GLY A 71 -3.19 7.59 -18.05
C GLY A 71 -2.55 6.31 -17.52
N ARG A 72 -2.75 6.05 -16.22
CA ARG A 72 -2.26 4.84 -15.54
C ARG A 72 -3.40 3.94 -15.14
N TYR A 73 -3.14 2.64 -15.13
CA TYR A 73 -4.13 1.59 -14.88
C TYR A 73 -3.56 0.57 -13.90
N VAL A 74 -4.39 -0.03 -13.06
CA VAL A 74 -3.98 -1.17 -12.23
C VAL A 74 -3.65 -2.36 -13.13
N SER A 75 -2.64 -3.13 -12.77
CA SER A 75 -2.28 -4.38 -13.47
C SER A 75 -3.50 -5.24 -13.75
N GLU A 76 -3.54 -5.83 -14.95
CA GLU A 76 -4.59 -6.77 -15.35
C GLU A 76 -4.35 -8.18 -14.76
N ASP A 77 -3.15 -8.44 -14.23
CA ASP A 77 -2.82 -9.71 -13.58
C ASP A 77 -3.27 -9.70 -12.11
N SER A 78 -4.40 -10.35 -11.85
CA SER A 78 -4.91 -10.53 -10.48
C SER A 78 -3.97 -11.35 -9.59
N ASN A 79 -3.25 -12.32 -10.16
CA ASN A 79 -2.34 -13.16 -9.37
C ASN A 79 -1.18 -12.34 -8.84
N LEU A 80 -0.66 -11.40 -9.64
CA LEU A 80 0.37 -10.45 -9.20
C LEU A 80 -0.10 -9.64 -7.98
N ILE A 81 -1.34 -9.15 -7.99
CA ILE A 81 -1.90 -8.36 -6.88
C ILE A 81 -2.05 -9.23 -5.62
N ASP A 82 -2.53 -10.46 -5.77
CA ASP A 82 -2.68 -11.41 -4.66
C ASP A 82 -1.33 -11.83 -4.07
N ASP A 83 -0.33 -12.10 -4.92
CA ASP A 83 1.03 -12.44 -4.50
C ASP A 83 1.67 -11.27 -3.73
N LEU A 84 1.53 -10.03 -4.22
CA LEU A 84 2.01 -8.85 -3.52
C LEU A 84 1.30 -8.62 -2.18
N LYS A 85 -0.02 -8.85 -2.13
CA LYS A 85 -0.78 -8.76 -0.88
C LYS A 85 -0.29 -9.78 0.14
N LYS A 86 0.01 -11.00 -0.31
CA LYS A 86 0.58 -12.06 0.52
C LYS A 86 1.99 -11.70 1.01
N GLU A 87 2.86 -11.25 0.12
CA GLU A 87 4.24 -10.86 0.46
C GLU A 87 4.26 -9.73 1.52
N VAL A 88 3.45 -8.68 1.33
CA VAL A 88 3.33 -7.58 2.30
C VAL A 88 2.81 -8.08 3.65
N SER A 89 1.83 -8.99 3.65
CA SER A 89 1.26 -9.56 4.87
C SER A 89 2.28 -10.42 5.60
N ASP A 90 2.99 -11.29 4.89
CA ASP A 90 4.04 -12.15 5.44
C ASP A 90 5.17 -11.32 6.06
N GLN A 91 5.60 -10.25 5.40
CA GLN A 91 6.63 -9.36 5.94
C GLN A 91 6.18 -8.66 7.23
N ARG A 92 4.93 -8.15 7.27
CA ARG A 92 4.37 -7.50 8.47
C ARG A 92 4.24 -8.48 9.64
N ILE A 93 3.74 -9.69 9.38
CA ILE A 93 3.63 -10.74 10.40
C ILE A 93 5.02 -11.12 10.93
N ARG A 94 6.02 -11.27 10.06
CA ARG A 94 7.40 -11.59 10.48
C ARG A 94 7.99 -10.50 11.36
N THR A 95 7.85 -9.24 10.96
CA THR A 95 8.33 -8.10 11.76
C THR A 95 7.68 -8.10 13.14
N PHE A 96 6.35 -8.21 13.20
CA PHE A 96 5.62 -8.27 14.47
C PHE A 96 6.06 -9.45 15.36
N LEU A 97 6.16 -10.66 14.80
CA LEU A 97 6.61 -11.83 15.56
C LEU A 97 8.01 -11.64 16.13
N ASN A 98 8.94 -11.08 15.36
CA ASN A 98 10.29 -10.82 15.82
C ASN A 98 10.30 -9.80 16.98
N GLU A 99 9.59 -8.69 16.84
CA GLU A 99 9.47 -7.66 17.89
C GLU A 99 8.91 -8.23 19.20
N MET A 100 7.88 -9.08 19.11
CA MET A 100 7.29 -9.74 20.28
C MET A 100 8.23 -10.77 20.92
N MET A 101 8.98 -11.52 20.11
CA MET A 101 9.97 -12.48 20.60
C MET A 101 11.16 -11.79 21.28
N GLU A 102 11.58 -10.62 20.81
CA GLU A 102 12.67 -9.83 21.42
C GLU A 102 12.33 -9.34 22.83
N ILE A 103 11.05 -9.10 23.13
CA ILE A 103 10.58 -8.71 24.46
C ILE A 103 10.15 -9.91 25.32
N GLY A 104 10.41 -11.14 24.86
CA GLY A 104 10.28 -12.37 25.65
C GLY A 104 8.98 -13.15 25.48
N TYR A 105 8.12 -12.81 24.51
CA TYR A 105 6.94 -13.62 24.22
C TYR A 105 7.29 -14.79 23.30
N ASP A 106 6.80 -15.99 23.64
CA ASP A 106 6.81 -17.11 22.71
C ASP A 106 5.59 -17.08 21.78
N LYS A 107 5.65 -17.89 20.72
CA LYS A 107 4.59 -17.97 19.71
C LYS A 107 3.23 -18.34 20.31
N SER A 108 3.17 -19.19 21.34
CA SER A 108 1.92 -19.61 21.95
C SER A 108 1.28 -18.47 22.74
N MET A 109 2.08 -17.67 23.44
CA MET A 109 1.61 -16.46 24.12
C MET A 109 1.11 -15.42 23.12
N ILE A 110 1.83 -15.22 22.01
CA ILE A 110 1.42 -14.27 20.96
C ILE A 110 0.06 -14.67 20.37
N ILE A 111 -0.14 -15.96 20.04
CA ILE A 111 -1.43 -16.45 19.52
C ILE A 111 -2.55 -16.20 20.52
N LYS A 112 -2.31 -16.53 21.80
CA LYS A 112 -3.30 -16.31 22.86
C LYS A 112 -3.66 -14.83 23.02
N MET A 113 -2.68 -13.93 22.95
CA MET A 113 -2.93 -12.48 23.02
C MET A 113 -3.79 -11.98 21.85
N ILE A 114 -3.61 -12.52 20.65
CA ILE A 114 -4.44 -12.16 19.48
C ILE A 114 -5.88 -12.60 19.73
N GLU A 115 -6.09 -13.83 20.23
CA GLU A 115 -7.43 -14.36 20.54
C GLU A 115 -8.16 -13.59 21.64
N GLU A 116 -7.43 -12.92 22.54
CA GLU A 116 -8.01 -12.11 23.64
C GLU A 116 -8.36 -10.66 23.24
N LEU A 117 -7.85 -10.18 22.09
CA LEU A 117 -8.05 -8.79 21.62
C LEU A 117 -9.24 -8.62 20.66
N ASP A 118 -9.68 -9.70 20.01
CA ASP A 118 -10.88 -9.75 19.15
C ASP A 118 -12.18 -9.87 19.97
#